data_AF-A0A0M3JGN0-F1
#
_entry.id   AF-A0A0M3JGN0-F1
#
_cell.length_a   1.000
_cell.length_b   1.000
_cell.length_c   1.000
_cell.angle_alpha   90.00
_cell.angle_beta   90.00
_cell.angle_gamma   90.00
#
_symmetry.space_group_name_H-M   'P 1'
#
loop_
_entity.id
_entity.type
_entity.pdbx_description
1 polymer ?
#
loop_
_entity_poly.entity_id
_entity_poly.type
_entity_poly.pdbx_seq_one_letter_code
_entity_poly.pdbx_strand_id
1 'polypeptide(L)'
;LDLARTLPTNKFFDEPNSSKISALRRVLCAYRFHNKQIGYCQGLNRLAAIGLLFLDEADAFWFLVTCVEHLQPIDYYTQSLRGAIADQKVLRDLVGEKLPRFSTQLKKFDVDLSAFTLSWFLTCFVDVFPHAIYMQIFDVF
;
A
#
# COMPACT_ATOMS: atom_id res chain seq x y z
N LEU A 1 -9.04 -0.25 -12.06
CA LEU A 1 -7.61 -0.33 -11.73
C LEU A 1 -7.05 1.08 -11.77
N ASP A 2 -6.41 1.52 -10.69
CA ASP A 2 -5.93 2.90 -10.53
C ASP A 2 -4.56 3.12 -11.20
N LEU A 3 -4.48 2.89 -12.51
CA LEU A 3 -3.20 2.87 -13.24
C LEU A 3 -2.56 4.25 -13.35
N ALA A 4 -3.29 5.24 -13.87
CA ALA A 4 -2.77 6.58 -14.17
C ALA A 4 -2.35 7.40 -12.93
N ARG A 5 -2.72 6.95 -11.73
CA ARG A 5 -2.36 7.61 -10.47
C ARG A 5 -1.23 6.89 -9.74
N THR A 6 -0.61 5.87 -10.36
CA THR A 6 0.42 5.03 -9.73
C THR A 6 1.81 5.58 -9.96
N LEU A 7 2.48 5.98 -8.87
CA LEU A 7 3.81 6.58 -8.90
C LEU A 7 3.95 7.67 -9.98
N PRO A 8 3.08 8.69 -10.02
CA PRO A 8 2.99 9.63 -11.15
C PRO A 8 4.24 10.49 -11.33
N THR A 9 5.09 10.59 -10.30
CA THR A 9 6.38 11.30 -10.34
C THR A 9 7.54 10.41 -10.78
N ASN A 10 7.30 9.12 -11.01
CA ASN A 10 8.31 8.18 -11.48
C ASN A 10 8.30 8.13 -13.01
N LYS A 11 9.47 8.35 -13.63
CA LYS A 11 9.68 8.37 -15.09
C LYS A 11 9.23 7.13 -15.87
N PHE A 12 8.95 6.04 -15.18
CA PHE A 12 8.47 4.81 -15.79
C PHE A 12 6.94 4.69 -15.78
N PHE A 13 6.24 5.51 -14.99
CA PHE A 13 4.80 5.48 -14.79
C PHE A 13 4.11 6.84 -15.05
N ASP A 14 4.88 7.87 -15.41
CA ASP A 14 4.39 9.23 -15.70
C ASP A 14 3.60 9.31 -17.02
N GLU A 15 3.92 8.47 -17.99
CA GLU A 15 3.18 8.36 -19.24
C GLU A 15 2.10 7.25 -19.21
N PRO A 16 0.83 7.56 -19.54
CA PRO A 16 -0.25 6.55 -19.56
C PRO A 16 -0.01 5.36 -20.50
N ASN A 17 0.80 5.56 -21.54
CA ASN A 17 1.12 4.55 -22.55
C ASN A 17 2.45 3.83 -22.28
N SER A 18 3.07 4.04 -21.12
CA SER A 18 4.34 3.39 -20.80
C SER A 18 4.19 1.87 -20.76
N SER A 19 5.29 1.18 -21.09
CA SER A 19 5.36 -0.28 -21.00
C SER A 19 5.09 -0.79 -19.59
N LYS A 20 5.50 -0.04 -18.56
CA LYS A 20 5.28 -0.38 -17.15
C LYS A 20 3.83 -0.19 -16.71
N ILE A 21 3.09 0.79 -17.23
CA ILE A 21 1.63 0.89 -17.01
C ILE A 21 0.90 -0.31 -17.60
N SER A 22 1.34 -0.77 -18.78
CA SER A 22 0.79 -1.97 -19.42
C SER A 22 1.09 -3.24 -18.61
N ALA A 23 2.32 -3.40 -18.12
CA ALA A 23 2.71 -4.50 -17.23
C ALA A 23 1.93 -4.46 -15.91
N LEU A 24 1.80 -3.29 -15.29
CA LEU A 24 1.02 -3.08 -14.06
C LEU A 24 -0.43 -3.52 -14.23
N ARG A 25 -1.06 -3.19 -15.37
CA ARG A 25 -2.41 -3.66 -15.68
C ARG A 25 -2.48 -5.18 -15.71
N ARG A 26 -1.53 -5.86 -16.38
CA ARG A 26 -1.51 -7.32 -16.49
C ARG A 26 -1.31 -7.98 -15.13
N VAL A 27 -0.35 -7.51 -14.33
CA VAL A 27 -0.11 -8.02 -12.96
C VAL A 27 -1.36 -7.88 -12.10
N LEU A 28 -1.99 -6.71 -12.06
CA LEU A 28 -3.18 -6.49 -11.23
C LEU A 28 -4.41 -7.28 -11.72
N CYS A 29 -4.58 -7.42 -13.04
CA CYS A 29 -5.60 -8.28 -13.60
C CYS A 29 -5.35 -9.76 -13.24
N ALA A 30 -4.12 -10.24 -13.38
CA ALA A 30 -3.74 -11.60 -13.02
C ALA A 30 -4.01 -11.86 -11.53
N TYR A 31 -3.63 -10.93 -10.65
CA TYR A 31 -3.87 -11.03 -9.21
C TYR A 31 -5.35 -11.13 -8.87
N ARG A 32 -6.18 -10.29 -9.49
CA ARG A 32 -7.64 -10.35 -9.31
C ARG A 32 -8.23 -11.72 -9.66
N PHE A 33 -7.67 -12.41 -10.66
CA PHE A 33 -8.11 -13.76 -11.03
C PHE A 33 -7.51 -14.86 -10.14
N HIS A 34 -6.29 -14.65 -9.66
CA HIS A 34 -5.60 -15.55 -8.74
C HIS A 34 -6.34 -15.66 -7.40
N ASN A 35 -6.62 -14.51 -6.76
CA ASN A 35 -7.32 -14.45 -5.49
C ASN A 35 -8.64 -13.70 -5.63
N LYS A 36 -9.72 -14.43 -5.94
CA LYS A 36 -11.05 -13.85 -6.14
C LYS A 36 -11.71 -13.32 -4.86
N GLN A 37 -11.27 -13.77 -3.67
CA GLN A 37 -11.80 -13.28 -2.41
C GLN A 37 -11.37 -11.83 -2.15
N ILE A 38 -10.10 -11.53 -2.41
CA ILE A 38 -9.57 -10.17 -2.33
C ILE A 38 -9.92 -9.38 -3.59
N GLY A 39 -9.73 -10.00 -4.76
CA GLY A 39 -9.90 -9.35 -6.05
C GLY A 39 -8.91 -8.20 -6.23
N TYR A 40 -9.41 -6.96 -6.26
CA TYR A 40 -8.58 -5.76 -6.29
C TYR A 40 -8.99 -4.84 -5.15
N CYS A 41 -8.06 -4.64 -4.20
CA CYS A 41 -8.16 -3.60 -3.19
C CYS A 41 -7.38 -2.36 -3.65
N GLN A 42 -7.90 -1.17 -3.35
CA GLN A 42 -7.17 0.08 -3.57
C GLN A 42 -5.88 0.06 -2.74
N GLY A 43 -4.75 0.38 -3.39
CA GLY A 43 -3.41 0.31 -2.80
C GLY A 43 -2.54 -0.80 -3.39
N LEU A 44 -3.13 -1.89 -3.90
CA LEU A 44 -2.37 -3.00 -4.51
C LEU A 44 -1.55 -2.56 -5.74
N ASN A 45 -2.03 -1.54 -6.46
CA ASN A 45 -1.29 -0.93 -7.56
C ASN A 45 0.04 -0.32 -7.13
N ARG A 46 0.17 0.16 -5.88
CA ARG A 46 1.45 0.66 -5.37
C ARG A 46 2.44 -0.47 -5.16
N LEU A 47 2.02 -1.54 -4.49
CA LEU A 47 2.87 -2.71 -4.26
C LEU A 47 3.33 -3.33 -5.58
N ALA A 48 2.40 -3.54 -6.51
CA ALA A 48 2.70 -4.08 -7.83
C ALA A 48 3.66 -3.17 -8.62
N ALA A 49 3.50 -1.85 -8.53
CA ALA A 49 4.40 -0.92 -9.20
C ALA A 49 5.81 -0.92 -8.59
N ILE A 50 5.94 -1.04 -7.26
CA ILE A 50 7.25 -1.23 -6.61
C ILE A 50 7.91 -2.52 -7.11
N GLY A 51 7.20 -3.65 -7.12
CA GLY A 51 7.72 -4.89 -7.69
C GLY A 51 8.20 -4.70 -9.13
N LEU A 52 7.39 -4.04 -9.97
CA LEU A 52 7.74 -3.76 -11.36
C LEU A 52 8.89 -2.76 -11.55
N LEU A 53 9.34 -2.02 -10.54
CA LEU A 53 10.53 -1.18 -10.68
C LEU A 53 11.82 -2.01 -10.64
N PHE A 54 11.81 -3.15 -9.96
CA PHE A 54 13.02 -3.92 -9.65
C PHE A 54 12.99 -5.36 -10.20
N LEU A 55 11.80 -5.85 -10.56
CA LEU A 55 11.56 -7.22 -10.99
C LEU A 55 10.95 -7.27 -12.38
N ASP A 56 11.10 -8.43 -13.03
CA ASP A 56 10.36 -8.76 -14.24
C ASP A 56 8.87 -8.99 -13.94
N GLU A 57 8.02 -8.97 -14.96
CA GLU A 57 6.56 -8.96 -14.77
C GLU A 57 6.03 -10.17 -13.99
N ALA A 58 6.56 -11.36 -14.25
CA ALA A 58 6.16 -12.58 -13.54
C ALA A 58 6.58 -12.56 -12.07
N ASP A 59 7.79 -12.07 -11.79
CA ASP A 59 8.32 -11.95 -10.43
C ASP A 59 7.60 -10.84 -9.66
N ALA A 60 7.26 -9.73 -10.31
CA ALA A 60 6.44 -8.67 -9.72
C ALA A 60 5.03 -9.16 -9.35
N PHE A 61 4.47 -10.11 -10.10
CA PHE A 61 3.22 -10.78 -9.73
C PHE A 61 3.39 -11.62 -8.45
N TRP A 62 4.42 -12.46 -8.38
CA TRP A 62 4.66 -13.29 -7.19
C TRP A 62 5.05 -12.47 -5.96
N PHE A 63 5.75 -11.35 -6.18
CA PHE A 63 6.01 -10.34 -5.16
C PHE A 63 4.69 -9.79 -4.60
N LEU A 64 3.75 -9.38 -5.46
CA LEU A 64 2.44 -8.89 -5.01
C LEU A 64 1.68 -9.95 -4.22
N VAL A 65 1.66 -11.21 -4.69
CA VAL A 65 1.04 -12.34 -3.96
C VAL A 65 1.67 -12.49 -2.58
N THR A 66 3.00 -12.45 -2.50
CA THR A 66 3.74 -12.58 -1.23
C THR A 66 3.40 -11.46 -0.27
N CYS A 67 3.39 -10.21 -0.73
CA CYS A 67 3.01 -9.08 0.12
C CYS A 67 1.59 -9.22 0.67
N VAL A 68 0.63 -9.62 -0.16
CA VAL A 68 -0.79 -9.61 0.20
C VAL A 68 -1.22 -10.83 1.00
N GLU A 69 -0.67 -12.01 0.70
CA GLU A 69 -1.15 -13.29 1.23
C GLU A 69 -0.22 -13.90 2.28
N HIS A 70 1.04 -13.45 2.38
CA HIS A 70 2.04 -14.07 3.25
C HIS A 70 2.68 -13.12 4.26
N LEU A 71 2.97 -11.88 3.86
CA LEU A 71 3.59 -10.89 4.75
C LEU A 71 2.57 -10.12 5.59
N GLN A 72 1.45 -9.75 4.97
CA GLN A 72 0.42 -8.96 5.64
C GLN A 72 -0.48 -9.83 6.53
N PRO A 73 -1.04 -9.26 7.62
CA PRO A 73 -1.99 -9.97 8.46
C PRO A 73 -3.21 -10.47 7.68
N ILE A 74 -3.89 -11.45 8.26
CA ILE A 74 -5.17 -11.94 7.74
C ILE A 74 -6.17 -10.77 7.65
N ASP A 75 -7.03 -10.81 6.64
CA ASP A 75 -8.09 -9.83 6.37
C ASP A 75 -7.63 -8.40 6.00
N TYR A 76 -6.34 -8.17 5.75
CA TYR A 76 -5.79 -6.83 5.51
C TYR A 76 -6.34 -6.13 4.25
N TYR A 77 -6.52 -6.89 3.15
CA TYR A 77 -7.04 -6.39 1.87
C TYR A 77 -8.44 -6.91 1.53
N THR A 78 -9.16 -7.50 2.49
CA THR A 78 -10.55 -7.92 2.30
C THR A 78 -11.49 -6.72 2.23
N GLN A 79 -12.75 -6.92 1.84
CA GLN A 79 -13.76 -5.85 1.86
C GLN A 79 -13.93 -5.21 3.26
N SER A 80 -13.64 -5.96 4.32
CA SER A 80 -13.75 -5.48 5.70
C SER A 80 -12.52 -4.70 6.18
N LEU A 81 -11.37 -4.88 5.53
CA LEU A 81 -10.07 -4.30 5.89
C LEU A 81 -9.71 -4.47 7.38
N ARG A 82 -10.19 -5.55 8.02
CA ARG A 82 -10.07 -5.74 9.48
C ARG A 82 -8.62 -5.72 9.95
N GLY A 83 -7.71 -6.35 9.20
CA GLY A 83 -6.28 -6.32 9.49
C GLY A 83 -5.72 -4.89 9.48
N ALA A 84 -5.96 -4.14 8.41
CA ALA A 84 -5.45 -2.78 8.27
C ALA A 84 -6.07 -1.81 9.30
N ILE A 85 -7.35 -1.98 9.64
CA ILE A 85 -8.02 -1.21 10.70
C ILE A 85 -7.44 -1.54 12.08
N ALA A 86 -7.03 -2.79 12.32
CA ALA A 86 -6.37 -3.17 13.57
C ALA A 86 -5.03 -2.44 13.72
N ASP A 87 -4.18 -2.44 12.68
CA ASP A 87 -2.89 -1.74 12.71
C ASP A 87 -3.05 -0.22 12.86
N GLN A 88 -4.08 0.34 12.24
CA GLN A 88 -4.43 1.75 12.43
C GLN A 88 -4.80 2.08 13.87
N LYS A 89 -5.51 1.18 14.58
CA LYS A 89 -5.82 1.35 16.00
C LYS A 89 -4.57 1.21 16.87
N VAL A 90 -3.71 0.24 16.56
CA VAL A 90 -2.41 0.09 17.23
C VAL A 90 -1.58 1.38 17.08
N LEU A 91 -1.53 1.98 15.89
CA LEU A 91 -0.86 3.26 15.68
C LEU A 91 -1.46 4.37 16.56
N ARG A 92 -2.79 4.45 16.66
CA ARG A 92 -3.48 5.43 17.51
C ARG A 92 -3.07 5.29 18.98
N ASP A 93 -3.03 4.06 19.48
CA ASP A 93 -2.65 3.77 20.87
C ASP A 93 -1.17 4.11 21.10
N LEU A 94 -0.29 3.74 20.17
CA LEU A 94 1.14 4.11 20.21
C LEU A 94 1.36 5.61 20.19
N VAL A 95 0.60 6.38 19.40
CA VAL A 95 0.68 7.85 19.40
C VAL A 95 0.20 8.42 20.74
N GLY A 96 -0.85 7.83 21.33
CA GLY A 96 -1.32 8.21 22.66
C GLY A 96 -0.25 7.99 23.74
N GLU A 97 0.43 6.85 23.70
CA GLU A 97 1.44 6.47 24.69
C GLU A 97 2.78 7.19 24.48
N LYS A 98 3.30 7.18 23.25
CA LYS A 98 4.66 7.66 22.94
C LYS A 98 4.70 9.14 22.58
N LEU A 99 3.61 9.72 22.09
CA LEU A 99 3.51 11.12 21.66
C LEU A 99 2.30 11.84 22.30
N PRO A 100 2.17 11.85 23.64
CA PRO A 100 0.96 12.33 24.33
C PRO A 100 0.64 13.81 24.06
N ARG A 101 1.67 14.64 23.86
CA ARG A 101 1.50 16.06 23.48
C ARG A 101 0.80 16.19 22.13
N PHE A 102 1.23 15.40 21.15
CA PHE A 102 0.65 15.40 19.81
C PHE A 102 -0.77 14.81 19.81
N SER A 103 -0.99 13.68 20.50
CA SER A 103 -2.33 13.09 20.65
C SER A 103 -3.32 14.08 21.27
N THR A 104 -2.90 14.83 22.29
CA THR A 104 -3.74 15.88 22.91
C THR A 104 -4.10 16.99 21.93
N GLN A 105 -3.16 17.42 21.08
CA GLN A 105 -3.44 18.42 20.05
C GLN A 105 -4.43 17.89 19.01
N LEU A 106 -4.25 16.67 18.52
CA LEU A 106 -5.18 16.05 17.57
C LEU A 106 -6.60 15.98 18.14
N LYS A 107 -6.76 15.54 19.39
CA LYS A 107 -8.06 15.53 20.09
C LYS A 107 -8.67 16.93 20.21
N LYS A 108 -7.86 17.96 20.50
CA LYS A 108 -8.33 19.35 20.57
C LYS A 108 -8.90 19.85 19.25
N PHE A 109 -8.35 19.39 18.12
CA PHE A 109 -8.79 19.76 16.77
C PHE A 109 -9.80 18.77 16.18
N ASP A 110 -10.27 17.79 16.94
CA ASP A 110 -11.17 16.72 16.48
C ASP A 110 -10.63 15.96 15.24
N VAL A 111 -9.31 15.75 15.21
CA VAL A 111 -8.64 15.04 14.12
C VAL A 111 -8.42 13.58 14.54
N ASP A 112 -9.16 12.67 13.91
CA ASP A 112 -8.88 11.23 14.02
C ASP A 112 -7.73 10.83 13.09
N LEU A 113 -6.65 10.27 13.65
CA LEU A 113 -5.56 9.64 12.90
C LEU A 113 -6.08 8.63 11.87
N SER A 114 -7.17 7.94 12.20
CA SER A 114 -7.76 6.95 11.32
C SER A 114 -8.23 7.53 9.98
N ALA A 115 -8.50 8.83 9.91
CA ALA A 115 -9.03 9.48 8.72
C ALA A 115 -8.04 9.48 7.53
N PHE A 116 -6.73 9.35 7.79
CA PHE A 116 -5.71 9.46 6.74
C PHE A 116 -4.60 8.41 6.79
N THR A 117 -4.53 7.59 7.86
CA THR A 117 -3.46 6.60 8.04
C THR A 117 -3.74 5.27 7.35
N LEU A 118 -4.98 4.97 6.96
CA LEU A 118 -5.32 3.69 6.34
C LEU A 118 -4.58 3.49 5.01
N SER A 119 -4.48 4.55 4.21
CA SER A 119 -3.75 4.50 2.93
C SER A 119 -2.26 4.25 3.14
N TRP A 120 -1.68 4.69 4.27
CA TRP A 120 -0.27 4.47 4.59
C TRP A 120 -0.01 2.97 4.71
N PHE A 121 -0.86 2.29 5.48
CA PHE A 121 -0.81 0.86 5.72
C PHE A 121 -1.10 0.04 4.45
N LEU A 122 -2.13 0.39 3.67
CA LEU A 122 -2.49 -0.35 2.46
C LEU A 122 -1.45 -0.25 1.35
N THR A 123 -0.65 0.82 1.33
CA THR A 123 0.36 1.09 0.30
C THR A 123 1.78 0.87 0.77
N CYS A 124 1.99 0.32 1.97
CA CYS A 124 3.32 0.22 2.60
C CYS A 124 4.09 1.55 2.54
N PHE A 125 3.40 2.64 2.89
CA PHE A 125 3.92 4.01 2.98
C PHE A 125 4.49 4.61 1.67
N VAL A 126 4.27 3.97 0.52
CA VAL A 126 4.77 4.42 -0.79
C VAL A 126 4.32 5.84 -1.13
N ASP A 127 3.09 6.20 -0.79
CA ASP A 127 2.55 7.55 -1.06
C ASP A 127 2.89 8.59 0.01
N VAL A 128 3.58 8.19 1.10
CA VAL A 128 3.83 9.03 2.28
C VAL A 128 5.28 9.48 2.32
N PHE A 129 6.20 8.56 2.08
CA PHE A 129 7.62 8.82 2.21
C PHE A 129 8.33 8.98 0.85
N PRO A 130 9.47 9.69 0.81
CA PRO A 130 10.35 9.67 -0.36
C PRO A 130 10.87 8.26 -0.66
N HIS A 131 11.26 8.03 -1.91
CA HIS A 131 11.81 6.76 -2.39
C HIS A 131 12.89 6.16 -1.50
N ALA A 132 13.84 6.98 -1.04
CA ALA A 132 14.93 6.50 -0.18
C ALA A 132 14.46 5.89 1.14
N ILE A 133 13.30 6.32 1.66
CA ILE A 133 12.78 5.86 2.95
C ILE A 133 11.87 4.65 2.76
N TYR A 134 10.89 4.70 1.85
CA TYR A 134 10.01 3.54 1.70
C TYR A 134 10.75 2.31 1.17
N MET A 135 11.83 2.46 0.40
CA MET A 135 12.63 1.31 -0.03
C MET A 135 13.21 0.56 1.16
N GLN A 136 13.67 1.27 2.19
CA GLN A 136 14.15 0.65 3.43
C GLN A 136 13.03 -0.06 4.20
N ILE A 137 11.79 0.43 4.09
CA ILE A 137 10.62 -0.25 4.65
C ILE A 137 10.43 -1.59 3.93
N PHE A 138 10.49 -1.62 2.60
CA PHE A 138 10.36 -2.86 1.82
C PHE A 138 11.48 -3.88 2.07
N ASP A 139 12.68 -3.44 2.46
CA ASP A 139 13.78 -4.36 2.80
C ASP A 139 13.54 -5.15 4.10
N VAL A 140 12.70 -4.63 5.01
CA VAL A 140 12.37 -5.25 6.30
C VAL A 140 10.91 -5.70 6.40
N PHE A 141 10.17 -5.55 5.31
CA PHE A 141 8.76 -5.90 5.17
C PHE A 141 8.57 -7.39 4.88
#